data_AF-A0A2U3N0E3-F1
#
_entry.id   AF-A0A2U3N0E3-F1
#
_cell.length_a   1.000
_cell.length_b   1.000
_cell.length_c   1.000
_cell.angle_alpha   90.00
_cell.angle_beta   90.00
_cell.angle_gamma   90.00
#
_symmetry.space_group_name_H-M   'P 1'
#
loop_
_entity.id
_entity.type
_entity.pdbx_description
1 polymer ?
#
loop_
_entity_poly.entity_id
_entity_poly.type
_entity_poly.pdbx_seq_one_letter_code
_entity_poly.pdbx_strand_id
1 'polypeptide(L)'
;MSNIASELIQAISSITISQDLQILATNIFDKFKFNEFIKKTINQQPEKAKLFAEMQVASQIELLDKYHEIVASLEEGEIRFRGGSTLETFTKEFFDNSWFKIKFDVIYDGDNYNEMSQGKKAFVVLKMTLDCSESKCPIIIDQPEDDLDNRAIYSELVTFLKQKKKERQIILVTHNANVVVNADSELIIVANQHGIHSPNMNNHKFQYKFGSIESLEHDPNCSSTLNQKTIKSHICEILEGGDRAFKLREQKYNLAS
;
A
#
# COMPACT_ATOMS: atom_id res chain seq x y z
N MET A 1 26.46 -4.72 25.40
CA MET A 1 26.29 -5.33 24.07
C MET A 1 25.72 -4.24 23.17
N SER A 2 26.41 -3.92 22.07
CA SER A 2 25.99 -2.88 21.13
C SER A 2 24.56 -3.15 20.70
N ASN A 3 23.72 -2.13 20.84
CA ASN A 3 22.29 -2.28 20.67
C ASN A 3 21.94 -2.23 19.18
N ILE A 4 22.44 -3.21 18.42
CA ILE A 4 22.22 -3.37 16.97
C ILE A 4 20.72 -3.31 16.69
N ALA A 5 19.88 -3.86 17.57
CA ALA A 5 18.43 -3.76 17.46
C ALA A 5 17.92 -2.31 17.54
N SER A 6 18.39 -1.51 18.51
CA SER A 6 18.04 -0.09 18.57
C SER A 6 18.64 0.74 17.45
N GLU A 7 19.87 0.46 17.02
CA GLU A 7 20.48 1.09 15.84
C GLU A 7 19.66 0.78 14.57
N LEU A 8 19.22 -0.48 14.41
CA LEU A 8 18.38 -0.90 13.30
C LEU A 8 16.99 -0.24 13.36
N ILE A 9 16.37 -0.18 14.55
CA ILE A 9 15.08 0.47 14.76
C ILE A 9 15.17 1.97 14.46
N GLN A 10 16.25 2.62 14.92
CA GLN A 10 16.48 4.04 14.66
C GLN A 10 16.74 4.28 13.18
N ALA A 11 17.55 3.43 12.53
CA ALA A 11 17.79 3.49 11.10
C ALA A 11 16.49 3.31 10.30
N ILE A 12 15.69 2.29 10.62
CA ILE A 12 14.41 2.03 9.93
C ILE A 12 13.41 3.17 10.18
N SER A 13 13.27 3.63 11.41
CA SER A 13 12.35 4.73 11.75
C SER A 13 12.79 6.07 11.15
N SER A 14 14.06 6.18 10.72
CA SER A 14 14.57 7.31 9.94
C SER A 14 14.32 7.19 8.44
N ILE A 15 13.88 6.02 7.94
CA ILE A 15 13.48 5.82 6.54
C ILE A 15 12.14 6.54 6.33
N THR A 16 12.24 7.81 5.95
CA THR A 16 11.10 8.55 5.41
C THR A 16 11.05 8.28 3.91
N ILE A 17 10.06 7.51 3.45
CA ILE A 17 9.90 7.17 2.03
C ILE A 17 9.40 8.39 1.25
N SER A 18 8.45 9.13 1.85
CA SER A 18 7.96 10.43 1.38
C SER A 18 7.40 11.23 2.56
N GLN A 19 7.13 12.53 2.38
CA GLN A 19 6.71 13.44 3.46
C GLN A 19 5.47 12.95 4.25
N ASP A 20 4.63 12.18 3.60
CA ASP A 20 3.32 11.69 4.01
C ASP A 20 3.30 10.17 4.26
N LEU A 21 4.42 9.46 4.05
CA LEU A 21 4.54 8.01 4.23
C LEU A 21 5.73 7.64 5.13
N GLN A 22 5.43 7.03 6.27
CA GLN A 22 6.43 6.67 7.28
C GLN A 22 6.36 5.17 7.60
N ILE A 23 7.53 4.56 7.81
CA ILE A 23 7.64 3.20 8.34
C ILE A 23 8.20 3.30 9.75
N LEU A 24 7.41 2.89 10.73
CA LEU A 24 7.79 2.86 12.14
C LEU A 24 8.20 1.43 12.50
N ALA A 25 9.43 1.27 13.01
CA ALA A 25 9.89 0.00 13.56
C ALA A 25 9.79 0.02 15.08
N THR A 26 9.21 -1.03 15.65
CA THR A 26 9.15 -1.22 17.10
C THR A 26 9.66 -2.61 17.47
N ASN A 27 10.45 -2.69 18.54
CA ASN A 27 10.82 -3.98 19.10
C ASN A 27 9.67 -4.48 19.98
N ILE A 28 9.09 -5.61 19.63
CA ILE A 28 7.99 -6.20 20.39
C ILE A 28 8.36 -7.60 20.87
N PHE A 29 7.87 -7.97 22.04
CA PHE A 29 8.03 -9.32 22.56
C PHE A 29 7.18 -10.32 21.76
N ASP A 30 7.80 -11.39 21.29
CA ASP A 30 7.11 -12.48 20.60
C ASP A 30 6.46 -13.43 21.61
N LYS A 31 5.32 -12.97 22.16
CA LYS A 31 4.52 -13.73 23.13
C LYS A 31 4.20 -15.14 22.64
N PHE A 32 3.89 -15.31 21.35
CA PHE A 32 3.51 -16.60 20.80
C PHE A 32 4.68 -17.58 20.84
N LYS A 33 5.85 -17.17 20.34
CA LYS A 33 7.06 -17.99 20.37
C LYS A 33 7.47 -18.34 21.80
N PHE A 34 7.40 -17.38 22.72
CA PHE A 34 7.73 -17.59 24.13
C PHE A 34 6.77 -18.57 24.81
N ASN A 35 5.46 -18.42 24.56
CA ASN A 35 4.43 -19.30 25.10
C ASN A 35 4.65 -20.76 24.68
N GLU A 36 4.94 -20.99 23.40
CA GLU A 36 5.25 -22.32 22.86
C GLU A 36 6.49 -22.92 23.54
N PHE A 37 7.55 -22.12 23.72
CA PHE A 37 8.76 -22.54 24.43
C PHE A 37 8.48 -22.96 25.88
N ILE A 38 7.73 -22.15 26.63
CA ILE A 38 7.38 -22.47 28.03
C ILE A 38 6.49 -23.72 28.11
N LYS A 39 5.50 -23.87 27.22
CA LYS A 39 4.64 -25.06 27.18
C LYS A 39 5.39 -26.34 26.79
N LYS A 40 6.42 -26.21 25.97
CA LYS A 40 7.31 -27.30 25.57
C LYS A 40 8.22 -27.73 26.73
N THR A 41 8.78 -26.77 27.47
CA THR A 41 9.84 -27.04 28.46
C THR A 41 9.33 -27.23 29.89
N ILE A 42 8.24 -26.56 30.28
CA ILE A 42 7.72 -26.54 31.66
C ILE A 42 6.33 -27.19 31.70
N ASN A 43 6.08 -28.02 32.73
CA ASN A 43 4.78 -28.63 32.97
C ASN A 43 3.76 -27.53 33.32
N GLN A 44 2.66 -27.48 32.57
CA GLN A 44 1.63 -26.44 32.66
C GLN A 44 0.50 -26.77 33.64
N GLN A 45 0.64 -27.82 34.45
CA GLN A 45 -0.32 -28.12 35.51
C GLN A 45 -0.38 -27.03 36.60
N PRO A 46 0.74 -26.49 37.11
CA PRO A 46 0.71 -25.41 38.09
C PRO A 46 0.21 -24.10 37.47
N GLU A 47 -0.61 -23.34 38.20
CA GLU A 47 -1.08 -22.01 37.76
C GLU A 47 0.08 -21.05 37.48
N LYS A 48 1.14 -21.08 38.31
CA LYS A 48 2.34 -20.25 38.11
C LYS A 48 3.03 -20.52 36.76
N ALA A 49 3.05 -21.77 36.30
CA ALA A 49 3.62 -22.13 35.00
C ALA A 49 2.79 -21.57 33.83
N LYS A 50 1.46 -21.53 33.97
CA LYS A 50 0.56 -20.92 32.97
C LYS A 50 0.77 -19.40 32.91
N LEU A 51 0.93 -18.75 34.07
CA LEU A 51 1.25 -17.32 34.14
C LEU A 51 2.56 -16.99 33.42
N PHE A 52 3.62 -17.80 33.60
CA PHE A 52 4.86 -17.63 32.84
C PHE A 52 4.66 -17.82 31.34
N ALA A 53 3.84 -18.77 30.90
CA ALA A 53 3.57 -18.98 29.48
C ALA A 53 2.86 -17.78 28.84
N GLU A 54 1.97 -17.10 29.58
CA GLU A 54 1.15 -16.00 29.08
C GLU A 54 1.72 -14.61 29.33
N MET A 55 2.90 -14.53 29.94
CA MET A 55 3.54 -13.27 30.30
C MET A 55 3.82 -12.38 29.07
N GLN A 56 3.95 -11.08 29.34
CA GLN A 56 4.50 -10.11 28.39
C GLN A 56 5.63 -9.35 29.08
N VAL A 57 6.61 -8.95 28.28
CA VAL A 57 7.73 -8.14 28.73
C VAL A 57 7.92 -6.98 27.78
N ALA A 58 8.28 -5.82 28.32
CA ALA A 58 8.54 -4.61 27.56
C ALA A 58 10.02 -4.47 27.18
N SER A 59 10.93 -5.14 27.88
CA SER A 59 12.38 -4.97 27.68
C SER A 59 13.19 -6.24 27.91
N GLN A 60 14.43 -6.24 27.41
CA GLN A 60 15.39 -7.32 27.68
C GLN A 60 15.73 -7.44 29.17
N ILE A 61 15.73 -6.33 29.91
CA ILE A 61 15.98 -6.33 31.35
C ILE A 61 14.86 -7.08 32.08
N GLU A 62 13.61 -6.73 31.77
CA GLU A 62 12.45 -7.40 32.35
C GLU A 62 12.40 -8.89 31.97
N LEU A 63 12.82 -9.24 30.75
CA LEU A 63 12.94 -10.63 30.33
C LEU A 63 13.97 -11.41 31.18
N LEU A 64 15.10 -10.78 31.52
CA LEU A 64 16.10 -11.38 32.40
C LEU A 64 15.58 -11.54 33.83
N ASP A 65 14.86 -10.55 34.36
CA ASP A 65 14.21 -10.65 35.67
C ASP A 65 13.22 -11.83 35.70
N LYS A 66 12.43 -11.98 34.63
CA LYS A 66 11.49 -13.11 34.48
C LYS A 66 12.20 -14.45 34.34
N TYR A 67 13.34 -14.50 33.67
CA TYR A 67 14.18 -15.69 33.63
C TYR A 67 14.59 -16.12 35.04
N HIS A 68 15.09 -15.19 35.86
CA HIS A 68 15.47 -15.47 37.25
C HIS A 68 14.28 -15.95 38.09
N GLU A 69 13.11 -15.35 37.92
CA GLU A 69 11.88 -15.77 38.60
C GLU A 69 11.46 -17.21 38.24
N ILE A 70 11.59 -17.58 36.95
CA ILE A 70 11.31 -18.95 36.48
C ILE A 70 12.29 -19.94 37.09
N VAL A 71 13.60 -19.62 37.09
CA VAL A 71 14.64 -20.49 37.65
C VAL A 71 14.45 -20.68 39.15
N ALA A 72 14.18 -19.61 39.91
CA ALA A 72 13.88 -19.70 41.34
C ALA A 72 12.66 -20.60 41.60
N SER A 73 11.60 -20.46 40.80
CA SER A 73 10.40 -21.29 40.93
C SER A 73 10.65 -22.77 40.61
N LEU A 74 11.64 -23.08 39.75
CA LEU A 74 12.08 -24.44 39.46
C LEU A 74 12.92 -25.01 40.61
N GLU A 75 13.79 -24.20 41.22
CA GLU A 75 14.64 -24.58 42.36
C GLU A 75 13.81 -24.81 43.64
N GLU A 76 12.80 -23.97 43.88
CA GLU A 76 11.83 -24.10 44.98
C GLU A 76 10.83 -25.25 44.75
N GLY A 77 10.79 -25.82 43.55
CA GLY A 77 9.94 -26.95 43.19
C GLY A 77 8.47 -26.61 42.97
N GLU A 78 8.13 -25.32 42.88
CA GLU A 78 6.78 -24.82 42.58
C GLU A 78 6.33 -25.16 41.16
N ILE A 79 7.29 -25.20 40.23
CA ILE A 79 7.11 -25.65 38.85
C ILE A 79 8.13 -26.74 38.52
N ARG A 80 7.84 -27.54 37.49
CA ARG A 80 8.70 -28.66 37.08
C ARG A 80 8.85 -28.71 35.57
N PHE A 81 10.01 -29.18 35.12
CA PHE A 81 10.23 -29.42 33.70
C PHE A 81 9.29 -30.50 33.14
N ARG A 82 9.01 -30.38 31.84
CA ARG A 82 8.23 -31.32 31.04
C ARG A 82 9.17 -32.16 30.19
N GLY A 83 8.87 -33.46 30.09
CA GLY A 83 9.42 -34.34 29.06
C GLY A 83 10.95 -34.47 29.04
N GLY A 84 11.60 -34.59 30.20
CA GLY A 84 13.05 -34.79 30.30
C GLY A 84 13.91 -33.53 30.09
N SER A 85 13.29 -32.34 29.98
CA SER A 85 14.02 -31.07 29.95
C SER A 85 14.80 -30.85 31.25
N THR A 86 16.03 -30.34 31.15
CA THR A 86 16.89 -29.95 32.27
C THR A 86 17.10 -28.44 32.32
N LEU A 87 17.60 -27.93 33.45
CA LEU A 87 17.98 -26.53 33.59
C LEU A 87 19.02 -26.10 32.55
N GLU A 88 19.99 -26.96 32.20
CA GLU A 88 20.97 -26.62 31.17
C GLU A 88 20.31 -26.47 29.80
N THR A 89 19.44 -27.43 29.42
CA THR A 89 18.76 -27.37 28.13
C THR A 89 17.81 -26.18 28.02
N PHE A 90 17.10 -25.85 29.12
CA PHE A 90 16.22 -24.69 29.20
C PHE A 90 17.01 -23.39 29.08
N THR A 91 18.09 -23.24 29.86
CA THR A 91 18.94 -22.05 29.87
C THR A 91 19.52 -21.80 28.48
N LYS A 92 20.06 -22.86 27.86
CA LYS A 92 20.61 -22.78 26.52
C LYS A 92 19.55 -22.35 25.50
N GLU A 93 18.41 -23.03 25.47
CA GLU A 93 17.33 -22.69 24.53
C GLU A 93 16.73 -21.31 24.83
N PHE A 94 16.76 -20.84 26.08
CA PHE A 94 16.35 -19.48 26.46
C PHE A 94 17.27 -18.43 25.83
N PHE A 95 18.59 -18.56 25.99
CA PHE A 95 19.52 -17.54 25.49
C PHE A 95 19.87 -17.67 24.00
N ASP A 96 19.72 -18.86 23.41
CA ASP A 96 19.91 -19.07 21.97
C ASP A 96 18.73 -18.50 21.14
N ASN A 97 17.58 -18.26 21.76
CA ASN A 97 16.40 -17.73 21.09
C ASN A 97 16.32 -16.20 21.15
N SER A 98 15.97 -15.57 20.01
CA SER A 98 15.44 -14.20 20.02
C SER A 98 13.98 -14.23 20.45
N TRP A 99 13.68 -13.54 21.55
CA TRP A 99 12.33 -13.38 22.10
C TRP A 99 11.65 -12.09 21.69
N PHE A 100 12.40 -11.20 21.05
CA PHE A 100 11.86 -9.98 20.47
C PHE A 100 11.90 -10.08 18.95
N LYS A 101 10.92 -9.45 18.31
CA LYS A 101 10.85 -9.26 16.87
C LYS A 101 10.56 -7.81 16.56
N ILE A 102 10.96 -7.39 15.37
CA ILE A 102 10.66 -6.06 14.87
C ILE A 102 9.27 -6.10 14.25
N LYS A 103 8.36 -5.27 14.76
CA LYS A 103 7.08 -4.97 14.14
C LYS A 103 7.22 -3.70 13.33
N PHE A 104 6.70 -3.73 12.11
CA PHE A 104 6.63 -2.59 11.23
C PHE A 104 5.20 -2.08 11.18
N ASP A 105 5.01 -0.80 11.46
CA ASP A 105 3.76 -0.09 11.26
C ASP A 105 3.97 0.92 10.14
N VAL A 106 3.06 0.90 9.17
CA VAL A 106 3.07 1.82 8.04
C VAL A 106 2.06 2.91 8.31
N ILE A 107 2.50 4.16 8.35
CA ILE A 107 1.65 5.32 8.57
C ILE A 107 1.58 6.13 7.28
N TYR A 108 0.36 6.40 6.81
CA TYR A 108 0.12 7.23 5.63
C TYR A 108 -0.99 8.23 5.92
N ASP A 109 -0.66 9.52 5.78
CA ASP A 109 -1.58 10.62 6.06
C ASP A 109 -2.25 10.49 7.45
N GLY A 110 -1.42 10.22 8.47
CA GLY A 110 -1.84 10.07 9.87
C GLY A 110 -2.48 8.74 10.25
N ASP A 111 -2.94 7.93 9.29
CA ASP A 111 -3.61 6.65 9.55
C ASP A 111 -2.61 5.48 9.60
N ASN A 112 -2.88 4.47 10.45
CA ASN A 112 -2.15 3.20 10.41
C ASN A 112 -2.66 2.32 9.26
N TYR A 113 -1.76 1.65 8.54
CA TYR A 113 -2.10 0.81 7.39
C TYR A 113 -3.20 -0.20 7.67
N ASN A 114 -3.25 -0.79 8.87
CA ASN A 114 -4.28 -1.78 9.19
C ASN A 114 -5.69 -1.18 9.27
N GLU A 115 -5.80 0.11 9.59
CA GLU A 115 -7.05 0.85 9.81
C GLU A 115 -7.55 1.55 8.53
N MET A 116 -6.71 1.61 7.48
CA MET A 116 -7.05 2.22 6.20
C MET A 116 -8.13 1.44 5.43
N SER A 117 -8.88 2.17 4.59
CA SER A 117 -9.76 1.59 3.57
C SER A 117 -8.98 0.73 2.56
N GLN A 118 -9.65 -0.21 1.89
CA GLN A 118 -9.03 -1.06 0.86
C GLN A 118 -8.32 -0.22 -0.21
N GLY A 119 -8.96 0.86 -0.67
CA GLY A 119 -8.36 1.77 -1.65
C GLY A 119 -7.12 2.49 -1.15
N LYS A 120 -7.17 3.05 0.06
CA LYS A 120 -6.00 3.73 0.65
C LYS A 120 -4.85 2.75 0.88
N LYS A 121 -5.13 1.49 1.24
CA LYS A 121 -4.12 0.41 1.32
C LYS A 121 -3.48 0.12 -0.04
N ALA A 122 -4.28 -0.07 -1.09
CA ALA A 122 -3.77 -0.33 -2.44
C ALA A 122 -2.87 0.80 -2.94
N PHE A 123 -3.27 2.06 -2.69
CA PHE A 123 -2.46 3.22 -3.03
C PHE A 123 -1.12 3.27 -2.27
N VAL A 124 -1.12 3.01 -0.97
CA VAL A 124 0.10 2.97 -0.16
C VAL A 124 1.07 1.89 -0.68
N VAL A 125 0.57 0.71 -1.05
CA VAL A 125 1.38 -0.36 -1.63
C VAL A 125 1.98 0.07 -2.97
N LEU A 126 1.18 0.68 -3.85
CA LEU A 126 1.66 1.24 -5.11
C LEU A 126 2.77 2.26 -4.85
N LYS A 127 2.52 3.23 -3.98
CA LYS A 127 3.47 4.29 -3.63
C LYS A 127 4.79 3.73 -3.09
N MET A 128 4.73 2.81 -2.14
CA MET A 128 5.93 2.12 -1.62
C MET A 128 6.71 1.40 -2.71
N THR A 129 6.02 0.66 -3.57
CA THR A 129 6.66 -0.10 -4.65
C THR A 129 7.43 0.82 -5.60
N LEU A 130 6.90 2.02 -5.82
CA LEU A 130 7.47 3.02 -6.72
C LEU A 130 8.57 3.86 -6.07
N ASP A 131 8.41 4.23 -4.80
CA ASP A 131 9.39 5.05 -4.08
C ASP A 131 10.59 4.24 -3.61
N CYS A 132 10.41 2.97 -3.20
CA CYS A 132 11.51 2.10 -2.78
C CYS A 132 12.33 1.53 -3.94
N SER A 133 11.93 1.79 -5.20
CA SER A 133 12.58 1.24 -6.37
C SER A 133 13.46 2.28 -7.05
N GLU A 134 14.78 2.06 -7.06
CA GLU A 134 15.74 2.90 -7.82
C GLU A 134 15.72 2.61 -9.33
N SER A 135 14.97 1.58 -9.77
CA SER A 135 14.86 1.23 -11.17
C SER A 135 14.30 2.41 -11.99
N LYS A 136 14.76 2.56 -13.23
CA LYS A 136 14.15 3.49 -14.20
C LYS A 136 13.31 2.77 -15.24
N CYS A 137 13.03 1.48 -15.03
CA CYS A 137 12.22 0.71 -15.95
C CYS A 137 10.82 1.34 -16.09
N PRO A 138 10.23 1.38 -17.30
CA PRO A 138 8.87 1.84 -17.48
C PRO A 138 7.90 1.02 -16.64
N ILE A 139 6.82 1.66 -16.18
CA ILE A 139 5.73 0.95 -15.48
C ILE A 139 4.45 1.12 -16.23
N ILE A 140 3.70 0.03 -16.29
CA ILE A 140 2.34 -0.01 -16.80
C ILE A 140 1.42 -0.14 -15.59
N ILE A 141 0.50 0.81 -15.43
CA ILE A 141 -0.51 0.80 -14.38
C ILE A 141 -1.87 0.76 -15.06
N ASP A 142 -2.64 -0.29 -14.77
CA ASP A 142 -3.97 -0.51 -15.33
C ASP A 142 -5.03 -0.12 -14.31
N GLN A 143 -5.93 0.78 -14.70
CA GLN A 143 -7.05 1.30 -13.92
C GLN A 143 -6.70 1.59 -12.45
N PRO A 144 -5.71 2.45 -12.17
CA PRO A 144 -5.37 2.78 -10.78
C PRO A 144 -6.57 3.32 -10.00
N GLU A 145 -7.54 3.94 -10.67
CA GLU A 145 -8.71 4.56 -10.06
C GLU A 145 -9.76 3.58 -9.50
N ASP A 146 -9.82 2.33 -9.96
CA ASP A 146 -10.97 1.43 -9.68
C ASP A 146 -11.10 1.08 -8.18
N ASP A 147 -9.96 0.96 -7.48
CA ASP A 147 -9.93 0.65 -6.05
C ASP A 147 -9.96 1.92 -5.17
N LEU A 148 -9.93 3.12 -5.76
CA LEU A 148 -9.65 4.37 -5.06
C LEU A 148 -10.93 5.20 -4.84
N ASP A 149 -11.18 5.63 -3.60
CA ASP A 149 -12.29 6.55 -3.26
C ASP A 149 -12.12 7.92 -3.94
N ASN A 150 -13.20 8.38 -4.59
CA ASN A 150 -13.23 9.43 -5.61
C ASN A 150 -12.71 10.80 -5.18
N ARG A 151 -12.72 11.14 -3.88
CA ARG A 151 -12.46 12.51 -3.43
C ARG A 151 -11.06 12.74 -2.85
N ALA A 152 -10.55 11.81 -2.04
CA ALA A 152 -9.23 11.94 -1.43
C ALA A 152 -8.12 11.52 -2.41
N ILE A 153 -8.33 10.41 -3.11
CA ILE A 153 -7.26 9.78 -3.85
C ILE A 153 -7.04 10.41 -5.24
N TYR A 154 -8.07 11.03 -5.81
CA TYR A 154 -7.91 11.74 -7.08
C TYR A 154 -6.79 12.79 -7.02
N SER A 155 -6.77 13.59 -5.95
CA SER A 155 -5.74 14.62 -5.76
C SER A 155 -4.36 14.02 -5.44
N GLU A 156 -4.32 12.94 -4.66
CA GLU A 156 -3.09 12.27 -4.24
C GLU A 156 -2.44 11.49 -5.39
N LEU A 157 -3.20 10.66 -6.09
CA LEU A 157 -2.74 9.89 -7.25
C LEU A 157 -2.22 10.83 -8.35
N VAL A 158 -2.97 11.88 -8.69
CA VAL A 158 -2.54 12.86 -9.70
C VAL A 158 -1.23 13.52 -9.28
N THR A 159 -1.13 13.99 -8.03
CA THR A 159 0.09 14.63 -7.52
C THR A 159 1.27 13.68 -7.55
N PHE A 160 1.05 12.44 -7.10
CA PHE A 160 2.04 11.38 -7.11
C PHE A 160 2.52 11.05 -8.53
N LEU A 161 1.61 10.82 -9.48
CA LEU A 161 1.95 10.55 -10.89
C LEU A 161 2.77 11.69 -11.49
N LYS A 162 2.39 12.96 -11.23
CA LYS A 162 3.12 14.14 -11.73
C LYS A 162 4.53 14.24 -11.19
N GLN A 163 4.76 13.84 -9.95
CA GLN A 163 6.10 13.80 -9.36
C GLN A 163 6.89 12.64 -9.95
N LYS A 164 6.30 11.44 -9.95
CA LYS A 164 7.00 10.20 -10.30
C LYS A 164 7.33 10.09 -11.78
N LYS A 165 6.51 10.66 -12.68
CA LYS A 165 6.78 10.68 -14.13
C LYS A 165 8.06 11.44 -14.51
N LYS A 166 8.58 12.30 -13.63
CA LYS A 166 9.86 13.02 -13.82
C LYS A 166 11.07 12.12 -13.60
N GLU A 167 10.91 11.06 -12.81
CA GLU A 167 11.97 10.12 -12.43
C GLU A 167 11.93 8.86 -13.30
N ARG A 168 10.74 8.48 -13.78
CA ARG A 168 10.48 7.21 -14.47
C ARG A 168 9.34 7.34 -15.48
N GLN A 169 9.41 6.61 -16.59
CA GLN A 169 8.29 6.54 -17.54
C GLN A 169 7.10 5.78 -16.96
N ILE A 170 5.91 6.37 -17.05
CA ILE A 170 4.65 5.77 -16.62
C ILE A 170 3.72 5.66 -17.82
N ILE A 171 3.18 4.46 -18.03
CA ILE A 171 2.15 4.16 -19.01
C ILE A 171 0.88 3.86 -18.22
N LEU A 172 -0.11 4.73 -18.34
CA LEU A 172 -1.37 4.63 -17.61
C LEU A 172 -2.49 4.17 -18.55
N VAL A 173 -3.19 3.12 -18.17
CA VAL A 173 -4.44 2.70 -18.82
C VAL A 173 -5.58 3.10 -17.88
N THR A 174 -6.48 3.95 -18.34
CA THR A 174 -7.57 4.50 -17.52
C THR A 174 -8.77 4.81 -18.40
N HIS A 175 -9.96 4.68 -17.81
CA HIS A 175 -11.21 5.16 -18.41
C HIS A 175 -11.60 6.54 -17.85
N ASN A 176 -10.91 7.02 -16.82
CA ASN A 176 -11.16 8.30 -16.19
C ASN A 176 -10.35 9.42 -16.86
N ALA A 177 -10.98 10.09 -17.82
CA ALA A 177 -10.37 11.21 -18.54
C ALA A 177 -9.94 12.37 -17.62
N ASN A 178 -10.50 12.49 -16.40
CA ASN A 178 -10.00 13.48 -15.46
C ASN A 178 -8.54 13.19 -15.13
N VAL A 179 -8.18 11.95 -14.80
CA VAL A 179 -6.79 11.57 -14.42
C VAL A 179 -5.82 11.96 -15.52
N VAL A 180 -6.18 11.69 -16.79
CA VAL A 180 -5.38 12.05 -17.97
C VAL A 180 -5.10 13.55 -18.03
N VAL A 181 -6.11 14.38 -17.78
CA VAL A 181 -5.97 15.85 -17.84
C VAL A 181 -5.17 16.37 -16.64
N ASN A 182 -5.54 16.00 -15.42
CA ASN A 182 -4.95 16.62 -14.23
C ASN A 182 -3.54 16.08 -13.91
N ALA A 183 -3.19 14.87 -14.37
CA ALA A 183 -1.84 14.33 -14.29
C ALA A 183 -0.87 14.94 -15.33
N ASP A 184 -1.32 15.90 -16.14
CA ASP A 184 -0.58 16.56 -17.21
C ASP A 184 0.03 15.56 -18.22
N SER A 185 -0.73 14.56 -18.68
CA SER A 185 -0.20 13.53 -19.58
C SER A 185 0.43 14.12 -20.84
N GLU A 186 1.69 13.76 -21.09
CA GLU A 186 2.47 14.26 -22.24
C GLU A 186 2.02 13.63 -23.57
N LEU A 187 1.67 12.35 -23.52
CA LEU A 187 1.18 11.59 -24.67
C LEU A 187 -0.10 10.86 -24.29
N ILE A 188 -1.15 11.12 -25.04
CA ILE A 188 -2.46 10.50 -24.86
C ILE A 188 -2.70 9.59 -26.04
N ILE A 189 -3.12 8.36 -25.78
CA ILE A 189 -3.48 7.37 -26.80
C ILE A 189 -4.96 7.03 -26.61
N VAL A 190 -5.79 7.48 -27.55
CA VAL A 190 -7.22 7.19 -27.56
C VAL A 190 -7.43 5.92 -28.39
N ALA A 191 -8.06 4.92 -27.79
CA ALA A 191 -8.46 3.69 -28.46
C ALA A 191 -9.95 3.77 -28.85
N ASN A 192 -10.29 3.31 -30.06
CA ASN A 192 -11.68 3.15 -30.48
C ASN A 192 -11.92 1.74 -31.02
N GLN A 193 -12.93 1.08 -30.48
CA GLN A 193 -13.45 -0.16 -31.03
C GLN A 193 -14.46 0.16 -32.15
N HIS A 194 -14.35 -0.54 -33.27
CA HIS A 194 -15.23 -0.35 -34.41
C HIS A 194 -16.69 -0.66 -34.03
N GLY A 195 -17.57 0.29 -34.29
CA GLY A 195 -19.01 0.15 -34.11
C GLY A 195 -19.79 0.98 -35.13
N ILE A 196 -21.11 0.76 -35.17
CA ILE A 196 -22.02 1.46 -36.09
C ILE A 196 -21.96 2.98 -35.87
N HIS A 197 -21.84 3.41 -34.61
CA HIS A 197 -21.73 4.82 -34.22
C HIS A 197 -20.29 5.28 -33.97
N SER A 198 -19.32 4.39 -34.17
CA SER A 198 -17.89 4.65 -33.97
C SER A 198 -17.05 3.97 -35.06
N PRO A 199 -17.26 4.31 -36.36
CA PRO A 199 -16.54 3.69 -37.46
C PRO A 199 -15.03 3.93 -37.36
N ASN A 200 -14.27 2.93 -37.80
CA ASN A 200 -12.80 2.94 -37.90
C ASN A 200 -12.45 2.92 -39.38
N MET A 201 -11.26 3.44 -39.72
CA MET A 201 -10.73 3.31 -41.08
C MET A 201 -10.69 1.83 -41.48
N ASN A 202 -11.12 1.53 -42.70
CA ASN A 202 -11.11 0.18 -43.28
C ASN A 202 -11.79 -0.90 -42.41
N ASN A 203 -12.72 -0.52 -41.52
CA ASN A 203 -13.39 -1.44 -40.59
C ASN A 203 -12.44 -2.23 -39.66
N HIS A 204 -11.26 -1.68 -39.34
CA HIS A 204 -10.35 -2.31 -38.38
C HIS A 204 -11.00 -2.43 -37.00
N LYS A 205 -10.93 -3.61 -36.36
CA LYS A 205 -11.56 -3.88 -35.05
C LYS A 205 -11.20 -2.84 -33.99
N PHE A 206 -9.92 -2.47 -33.91
CA PHE A 206 -9.42 -1.41 -33.05
C PHE A 206 -8.60 -0.41 -33.86
N GLN A 207 -8.75 0.87 -33.54
CA GLN A 207 -7.94 1.95 -34.08
C GLN A 207 -7.44 2.81 -32.91
N TYR A 208 -6.28 3.41 -33.08
CA TYR A 208 -5.66 4.28 -32.09
C TYR A 208 -5.33 5.64 -32.71
N LYS A 209 -5.47 6.69 -31.92
CA LYS A 209 -4.99 8.03 -32.24
C LYS A 209 -4.20 8.55 -31.06
N PHE A 210 -3.06 9.15 -31.32
CA PHE A 210 -2.17 9.64 -30.28
C PHE A 210 -1.81 11.10 -30.49
N GLY A 211 -1.45 11.77 -29.40
CA GLY A 211 -0.99 13.15 -29.41
C GLY A 211 -1.05 13.74 -28.02
N SER A 212 -0.53 14.95 -27.87
CA SER A 212 -0.75 15.75 -26.66
C SER A 212 -2.15 16.36 -26.65
N ILE A 213 -2.57 16.87 -25.50
CA ILE A 213 -3.91 17.48 -25.34
C ILE A 213 -4.08 18.73 -26.21
N GLU A 214 -2.99 19.47 -26.45
CA GLU A 214 -2.94 20.67 -27.28
C GLU A 214 -2.88 20.37 -28.79
N SER A 215 -2.75 19.11 -29.20
CA SER A 215 -2.75 18.74 -30.61
C SER A 215 -4.09 19.09 -31.28
N LEU A 216 -3.98 19.88 -32.36
CA LEU A 216 -5.11 20.34 -33.17
C LEU A 216 -5.35 19.45 -34.41
N GLU A 217 -4.56 18.40 -34.59
CA GLU A 217 -4.66 17.53 -35.76
C GLU A 217 -6.00 16.80 -35.80
N HIS A 218 -6.78 17.06 -36.84
CA HIS A 218 -7.99 16.35 -37.19
C HIS A 218 -8.35 16.61 -38.65
N ASP A 219 -9.12 15.70 -39.25
CA ASP A 219 -9.71 15.87 -40.58
C ASP A 219 -11.24 15.73 -40.44
N PRO A 220 -11.99 16.85 -40.45
CA PRO A 220 -13.45 16.83 -40.34
C PRO A 220 -14.16 16.00 -41.41
N ASN A 221 -13.51 15.78 -42.57
CA ASN A 221 -14.07 15.02 -43.68
C ASN A 221 -13.70 13.53 -43.63
N CYS A 222 -12.83 13.12 -42.68
CA CYS A 222 -12.47 11.72 -42.53
C CYS A 222 -13.70 10.90 -42.12
N SER A 223 -13.83 9.65 -42.57
CA SER A 223 -14.93 8.78 -42.16
C SER A 223 -14.71 8.08 -40.82
N SER A 224 -13.49 8.12 -40.28
CA SER A 224 -13.16 7.45 -39.02
C SER A 224 -13.35 8.36 -37.81
N THR A 225 -13.95 7.80 -36.77
CA THR A 225 -14.30 8.49 -35.52
C THR A 225 -13.10 9.19 -34.89
N LEU A 226 -11.96 8.50 -34.87
CA LEU A 226 -10.76 9.03 -34.23
C LEU A 226 -10.16 10.22 -34.99
N ASN A 227 -10.08 10.14 -36.33
CA ASN A 227 -9.42 11.18 -37.12
C ASN A 227 -10.29 12.43 -37.31
N GLN A 228 -11.62 12.31 -37.21
CA GLN A 228 -12.56 13.44 -37.26
C GLN A 228 -12.39 14.46 -36.13
N LYS A 229 -11.84 14.04 -34.99
CA LYS A 229 -11.82 14.82 -33.74
C LYS A 229 -10.39 15.00 -33.22
N THR A 230 -10.14 16.11 -32.55
CA THR A 230 -8.86 16.37 -31.85
C THR A 230 -8.75 15.48 -30.60
N ILE A 231 -7.54 15.34 -30.03
CA ILE A 231 -7.34 14.62 -28.76
C ILE A 231 -8.20 15.24 -27.64
N LYS A 232 -8.18 16.57 -27.53
CA LYS A 232 -9.05 17.30 -26.58
C LYS A 232 -10.53 16.97 -26.74
N SER A 233 -11.03 16.89 -27.98
CA SER A 233 -12.44 16.57 -28.23
C SER A 233 -12.79 15.16 -27.74
N HIS A 234 -11.92 14.17 -27.96
CA HIS A 234 -12.12 12.81 -27.44
C HIS A 234 -12.14 12.79 -25.91
N ILE A 235 -11.21 13.50 -25.27
CA ILE A 235 -11.16 13.62 -23.81
C ILE A 235 -12.47 14.23 -23.28
N CYS A 236 -12.94 15.31 -23.88
CA CYS A 236 -14.20 15.96 -23.48
C CYS A 236 -15.43 15.07 -23.61
N GLU A 237 -15.44 14.12 -24.54
CA GLU A 237 -16.53 13.14 -24.67
C GLU A 237 -16.50 12.08 -23.58
N ILE A 238 -15.29 11.67 -23.14
CA ILE A 238 -15.08 10.68 -22.07
C ILE A 238 -15.24 11.32 -20.69
N LEU A 239 -14.96 12.63 -20.55
CA LEU A 239 -15.27 13.42 -19.37
C LEU A 239 -16.80 13.51 -19.19
N GLU A 240 -17.43 12.42 -18.77
CA GLU A 240 -18.80 12.43 -18.30
C GLU A 240 -18.91 13.31 -17.05
N GLY A 241 -19.72 14.37 -17.14
CA GLY A 241 -20.25 15.04 -15.94
C GLY A 241 -19.79 16.47 -15.73
N GLY A 242 -20.77 17.36 -15.83
CA GLY A 242 -20.68 18.77 -15.51
C GLY A 242 -21.84 19.48 -16.19
N ASP A 243 -21.53 20.40 -17.08
CA ASP A 243 -22.49 21.31 -17.68
C ASP A 243 -23.68 20.63 -18.38
N ARG A 244 -23.44 19.57 -19.15
CA ARG A 244 -24.54 18.90 -19.89
C ARG A 244 -25.52 18.19 -18.96
N ALA A 245 -25.02 17.55 -17.90
CA ALA A 245 -25.87 16.84 -16.93
C ALA A 245 -26.66 17.83 -16.06
N PHE A 246 -26.05 18.94 -15.65
CA PHE A 246 -26.74 20.02 -14.93
C PHE A 246 -27.75 20.75 -15.83
N LYS A 247 -27.41 21.07 -17.08
CA LYS A 247 -28.33 21.66 -18.07
C LYS A 247 -29.52 20.77 -18.39
N LEU A 248 -29.31 19.45 -18.57
CA LEU A 248 -30.40 18.50 -18.74
C LEU A 248 -31.30 18.43 -17.50
N ARG A 249 -30.72 18.61 -16.30
CA ARG A 249 -31.47 18.64 -15.04
C ARG A 249 -32.22 19.96 -14.85
N GLU A 250 -31.63 21.10 -15.20
CA GLU A 250 -32.30 22.41 -15.23
C GLU A 250 -33.46 22.44 -16.22
N GLN A 251 -33.26 21.91 -17.42
CA GLN A 251 -34.30 21.77 -18.44
C GLN A 251 -35.43 20.85 -17.98
N LYS A 252 -35.11 19.74 -17.29
CA LYS A 252 -36.12 18.83 -16.73
C LYS A 252 -36.97 19.50 -15.64
N TYR A 253 -36.40 20.41 -14.87
CA TYR A 253 -37.06 21.10 -13.76
C TYR A 253 -37.50 22.54 -14.09
N ASN A 254 -37.40 22.99 -15.35
CA ASN A 254 -37.67 24.36 -15.79
C ASN A 254 -36.99 25.44 -14.92
N LEU A 255 -35.73 25.18 -14.50
CA LEU A 255 -34.96 26.10 -13.66
C LEU A 255 -34.16 27.14 -14.48
N ALA A 256 -34.20 27.05 -15.81
CA ALA A 256 -33.57 28.03 -16.68
C ALA A 256 -34.37 29.36 -16.60
N SER A 257 -33.71 30.41 -16.12
CA SER A 257 -34.19 31.81 -16.15
C SER A 257 -33.54 32.57 -17.29
#